data_AF-A0A497U1M2-F1
#
_entry.id   AF-A0A497U1M2-F1
#
_cell.length_a   1.000
_cell.length_b   1.000
_cell.length_c   1.000
_cell.angle_alpha   90.00
_cell.angle_beta   90.00
_cell.angle_gamma   90.00
#
_symmetry.space_group_name_H-M   'P 1'
#
loop_
_entity.id
_entity.type
_entity.pdbx_description
1 polymer ?
#
loop_
_entity_poly.entity_id
_entity_poly.type
_entity_poly.pdbx_seq_one_letter_code
_entity_poly.pdbx_strand_id
1 'polypeptide(L)'
;MKKLPPLPDIPEQDQTPVVKALLGLVEQLIERVQQQDEEIALLKDEVNILKGEKKRPVFKGSKLDKNTEPDTSSESPPKKRPGSRKKKKTQKLVIHEDKVIKPDVPVPPGSRFKGYRDFVVQDLNIGTH
;
A
#
# COMPACT_ATOMS: atom_id res chain seq x y z
N MET A 1 -7.03 17.49 -2.78
CA MET A 1 -7.01 18.97 -2.74
C MET A 1 -8.26 19.39 -1.98
N LYS A 2 -8.14 20.31 -1.02
CA LYS A 2 -9.32 20.83 -0.32
C LYS A 2 -10.08 21.65 -1.36
N LYS A 3 -11.29 21.22 -1.73
CA LYS A 3 -12.17 22.06 -2.56
C LYS A 3 -12.42 23.34 -1.77
N LEU A 4 -12.07 24.48 -2.35
CA LEU A 4 -12.41 25.77 -1.75
C LEU A 4 -13.94 25.84 -1.64
N PRO A 5 -14.49 26.34 -0.51
CA PRO A 5 -15.93 26.48 -0.37
C PRO A 5 -16.47 27.34 -1.51
N PRO A 6 -17.63 26.98 -2.09
CA PRO A 6 -18.29 27.84 -3.06
C PRO A 6 -18.55 29.20 -2.41
N LEU A 7 -18.51 30.26 -3.23
CA LEU A 7 -18.80 31.60 -2.74
C LEU A 7 -20.20 31.62 -2.12
N PRO A 8 -20.37 32.29 -0.97
CA PRO A 8 -21.68 32.42 -0.35
C PRO A 8 -22.61 33.17 -1.29
N ASP A 9 -23.82 32.64 -1.48
CA ASP A 9 -24.87 33.31 -2.24
C ASP A 9 -25.44 34.46 -1.38
N ILE A 10 -25.07 35.68 -1.74
CA ILE A 10 -25.47 36.90 -1.01
C ILE A 10 -26.73 37.44 -1.71
N PRO A 11 -27.85 37.65 -1.00
CA PRO A 11 -29.08 38.17 -1.59
C PRO A 11 -28.84 39.54 -2.26
N GLU A 12 -29.51 39.80 -3.39
CA GLU A 12 -29.30 41.01 -4.22
C GLU A 12 -29.47 42.32 -3.45
N GLN A 13 -30.24 42.32 -2.37
CA GLN A 13 -30.48 43.46 -1.48
C GLN A 13 -29.20 43.94 -0.76
N ASP A 14 -28.24 43.03 -0.53
CA ASP A 14 -26.96 43.32 0.15
C ASP A 14 -25.79 43.49 -0.84
N GLN A 15 -26.04 43.29 -2.14
CA GLN A 15 -25.03 43.42 -3.19
C GLN A 15 -24.80 44.88 -3.60
N THR A 16 -24.22 45.66 -2.68
CA THR A 16 -23.68 46.99 -3.02
C THR A 16 -22.65 46.88 -4.16
N PRO A 17 -22.44 47.93 -4.97
CA PRO A 17 -21.50 47.89 -6.10
C PRO A 17 -20.07 47.50 -5.70
N VAL A 18 -19.66 47.83 -4.47
CA VAL A 18 -18.35 47.42 -3.91
C VAL A 18 -18.30 45.93 -3.62
N VAL A 19 -19.38 45.36 -3.06
CA VAL A 19 -19.47 43.91 -2.78
C VAL A 19 -19.40 43.10 -4.07
N LYS A 20 -20.05 43.56 -5.16
CA LYS A 20 -19.95 42.91 -6.48
C LYS A 20 -18.53 42.91 -7.04
N ALA A 21 -17.81 44.04 -6.91
CA ALA A 21 -16.42 44.13 -7.34
C ALA A 21 -15.50 43.22 -6.52
N LEU A 22 -15.72 43.14 -5.20
CA LEU A 22 -14.99 42.21 -4.32
C LEU A 22 -15.26 40.76 -4.68
N LEU A 23 -16.51 40.40 -4.98
CA LEU A 23 -16.88 39.04 -5.35
C LEU A 23 -16.12 38.59 -6.62
N GLY A 24 -16.10 39.44 -7.66
CA GLY A 24 -15.37 39.15 -8.89
C GLY A 24 -13.85 39.05 -8.70
N LEU A 25 -13.27 39.87 -7.81
CA LEU A 25 -11.86 39.76 -7.45
C LEU A 25 -11.57 38.44 -6.71
N VAL A 26 -12.45 38.03 -5.81
CA VAL A 26 -12.31 36.76 -5.07
C VAL A 26 -12.44 35.57 -6.02
N GLU A 27 -13.36 35.61 -6.99
CA GLU A 27 -13.47 34.58 -8.04
C GLU A 27 -12.15 34.42 -8.81
N GLN A 28 -11.60 35.53 -9.30
CA GLN A 28 -10.32 35.53 -10.02
C GLN A 28 -9.17 34.99 -9.16
N LEU A 29 -9.14 35.34 -7.88
CA LEU A 29 -8.13 34.83 -6.94
C LEU A 29 -8.28 33.33 -6.70
N ILE A 30 -9.50 32.83 -6.55
CA ILE A 30 -9.78 31.40 -6.38
C ILE A 30 -9.30 30.60 -7.59
N GLU A 31 -9.63 31.06 -8.81
CA GLU A 31 -9.18 30.41 -10.05
C GLU A 31 -7.64 30.39 -10.14
N ARG A 32 -7.00 31.52 -9.85
CA ARG A 32 -5.54 31.62 -9.89
C ARG A 32 -4.87 30.70 -8.88
N VAL A 33 -5.40 30.61 -7.66
CA VAL A 33 -4.88 29.72 -6.62
C VAL A 33 -5.03 28.26 -7.04
N GLN A 34 -6.15 27.87 -7.64
CA GLN A 34 -6.35 26.50 -8.14
C GLN A 34 -5.33 26.14 -9.23
N GLN A 35 -5.14 27.02 -10.22
CA GLN A 35 -4.14 26.82 -11.28
C GLN A 35 -2.72 26.69 -10.70
N GLN A 36 -2.36 27.56 -9.74
CA GLN A 36 -1.06 27.51 -9.08
C GLN A 36 -0.86 26.23 -8.27
N ASP A 37 -1.88 25.76 -7.55
CA ASP A 37 -1.82 24.53 -6.76
C ASP A 37 -1.61 23.30 -7.66
N GLU A 38 -2.23 23.28 -8.84
CA GLU A 38 -2.04 22.22 -9.85
C GLU A 38 -0.61 22.23 -10.40
N GLU A 39 -0.10 23.39 -10.79
CA GLU A 39 1.25 23.55 -11.31
C GLU A 39 2.31 23.17 -10.26
N ILE A 40 2.13 23.62 -9.02
CA ILE A 40 3.01 23.26 -7.89
C ILE A 40 2.97 21.75 -7.64
N ALA A 41 1.82 21.10 -7.77
CA ALA A 41 1.72 19.65 -7.61
C ALA A 41 2.50 18.91 -8.70
N LEU A 42 2.38 19.33 -9.97
CA LEU A 42 3.12 18.76 -11.10
C LEU A 42 4.63 18.94 -10.92
N LEU A 43 5.08 20.15 -10.61
CA LEU A 43 6.50 20.46 -10.41
C LEU A 43 7.10 19.66 -9.25
N LYS A 44 6.36 19.50 -8.14
CA LYS A 44 6.81 18.66 -7.01
C LYS A 44 6.96 17.20 -7.40
N ASP A 45 6.04 16.68 -8.21
CA ASP A 45 6.14 15.30 -8.71
C ASP A 45 7.35 15.15 -9.65
N GLU A 46 7.61 16.13 -10.53
CA GLU A 46 8.80 16.14 -11.38
C GLU A 46 10.11 16.18 -10.58
N VAL A 47 10.19 17.03 -9.56
CA VAL A 47 11.35 17.11 -8.66
C VAL A 47 11.61 15.77 -7.98
N ASN A 48 10.56 15.07 -7.51
CA ASN A 48 10.71 13.77 -6.86
C ASN A 48 11.26 12.72 -7.84
N ILE A 49 10.79 12.71 -9.09
CA ILE A 49 11.30 11.82 -10.14
C ILE A 49 12.78 12.07 -10.40
N LEU A 50 13.15 13.34 -10.58
CA LEU A 50 14.53 13.75 -10.85
C LEU A 50 15.46 13.41 -9.68
N LYS A 51 14.96 13.47 -8.44
CA LYS A 51 15.69 13.05 -7.23
C LYS A 51 15.77 11.53 -7.04
N GLY A 52 15.17 10.74 -7.93
CA GLY A 52 15.12 9.27 -7.79
C GLY A 52 14.18 8.78 -6.68
N GLU A 53 13.35 9.68 -6.14
CA GLU A 53 12.30 9.35 -5.19
C GLU A 53 11.05 8.86 -5.94
N LYS A 54 10.22 8.07 -5.26
CA LYS A 54 8.98 7.59 -5.87
C LYS A 54 7.99 8.75 -6.01
N LYS A 55 7.34 8.87 -7.18
CA LYS A 55 6.23 9.81 -7.39
C LYS A 55 5.17 9.67 -6.30
N ARG A 56 4.42 10.75 -6.05
CA ARG A 56 3.28 10.71 -5.12
C ARG A 56 2.31 9.59 -5.53
N PRO A 57 1.96 8.67 -4.61
CA PRO A 57 1.01 7.60 -4.92
C PRO A 57 -0.39 8.18 -5.14
N VAL A 58 -1.01 7.81 -6.26
CA VAL A 58 -2.42 8.14 -6.55
C VAL A 58 -3.31 7.15 -5.78
N PHE A 59 -3.91 7.61 -4.70
CA PHE A 59 -4.88 6.82 -3.94
C PHE A 59 -6.19 6.71 -4.72
N LYS A 60 -6.58 5.48 -5.07
CA LYS A 60 -7.93 5.21 -5.58
C LYS A 60 -8.91 5.15 -4.41
N GLY A 61 -10.13 5.65 -4.62
CA GLY A 61 -11.20 5.55 -3.62
C GLY A 61 -11.47 4.11 -3.18
N SER A 62 -11.77 3.92 -1.90
CA SER A 62 -12.08 2.60 -1.34
C SER A 62 -13.33 2.02 -1.99
N LYS A 63 -13.29 0.78 -2.45
CA LYS A 63 -14.44 0.05 -3.02
C LYS A 63 -15.26 -0.67 -1.95
N LEU A 64 -15.28 -0.15 -0.72
CA LEU A 64 -15.89 -0.83 0.43
C LEU A 64 -17.42 -1.03 0.23
N ASP A 65 -18.10 -0.08 -0.41
CA ASP A 65 -19.56 -0.13 -0.61
C ASP A 65 -20.05 -1.15 -1.65
N LYS A 66 -19.16 -1.69 -2.50
CA LYS A 66 -19.57 -2.64 -3.56
C LYS A 66 -19.75 -4.08 -3.06
N ASN A 67 -19.50 -4.35 -1.79
CA ASN A 67 -19.55 -5.69 -1.20
C ASN A 67 -20.58 -5.80 -0.04
N THR A 68 -21.55 -4.89 0.04
CA THR A 68 -22.56 -4.85 1.13
C THR A 68 -23.86 -5.61 0.78
N GLU A 69 -23.85 -6.49 -0.22
CA GLU A 69 -24.91 -7.50 -0.35
C GLU A 69 -24.49 -8.74 0.44
N PRO A 70 -25.29 -9.23 1.39
CA PRO A 70 -24.98 -10.47 2.09
C PRO A 70 -25.18 -11.64 1.14
N ASP A 71 -24.09 -12.19 0.61
CA ASP A 71 -24.09 -13.48 -0.07
C ASP A 71 -24.54 -14.55 0.93
N THR A 72 -25.83 -14.88 0.90
CA THR A 72 -26.39 -16.08 1.50
C THR A 72 -25.92 -17.29 0.68
N SER A 73 -24.68 -17.72 0.84
CA SER A 73 -24.30 -19.09 0.44
C SER A 73 -22.97 -19.53 1.02
N SER A 74 -23.07 -20.55 1.86
CA SER A 74 -22.08 -21.61 2.07
C SER A 74 -20.73 -21.22 2.69
N GLU A 75 -20.42 -21.87 3.81
CA GLU A 75 -19.06 -22.16 4.28
C GLU A 75 -18.21 -22.70 3.13
N SER A 76 -17.60 -21.78 2.39
CA SER A 76 -16.60 -22.10 1.40
C SER A 76 -15.25 -22.09 2.13
N PRO A 77 -14.46 -23.18 2.05
CA PRO A 77 -13.19 -23.25 2.77
C PRO A 77 -12.30 -22.08 2.33
N PRO A 78 -11.49 -21.52 3.25
CA PRO A 78 -10.73 -20.30 2.99
C PRO A 78 -9.98 -20.41 1.68
N LYS A 79 -10.22 -19.43 0.79
CA LYS A 79 -9.63 -19.38 -0.55
C LYS A 79 -8.12 -19.54 -0.43
N LYS A 80 -7.61 -20.68 -0.91
CA LYS A 80 -6.18 -21.04 -0.82
C LYS A 80 -5.35 -19.91 -1.41
N ARG A 81 -4.40 -19.37 -0.62
CA ARG A 81 -3.50 -18.29 -1.03
C ARG A 81 -2.84 -18.64 -2.38
N PRO A 82 -2.67 -17.67 -3.29
CA PRO A 82 -1.97 -17.90 -4.55
C PRO A 82 -0.59 -18.49 -4.26
N GLY A 83 -0.31 -19.68 -4.82
CA GLY A 83 0.89 -20.46 -4.50
C GLY A 83 0.66 -21.71 -3.65
N SER A 84 -0.49 -21.85 -2.97
CA SER A 84 -0.83 -23.05 -2.18
C SER A 84 -0.98 -24.33 -3.02
N ARG A 85 -1.29 -24.19 -4.32
CA ARG A 85 -1.29 -25.30 -5.30
C ARG A 85 0.09 -25.60 -5.90
N LYS A 86 1.14 -24.84 -5.56
CA LYS A 86 2.49 -25.13 -6.07
C LYS A 86 2.93 -26.47 -5.50
N LYS A 87 3.34 -27.38 -6.38
CA LYS A 87 3.94 -28.66 -6.01
C LYS A 87 5.13 -28.38 -5.07
N LYS A 88 5.17 -29.05 -3.92
CA LYS A 88 6.35 -28.95 -3.04
C LYS A 88 7.52 -29.56 -3.81
N LYS A 89 8.51 -28.74 -4.18
CA LYS A 89 9.67 -29.18 -4.99
C LYS A 89 10.44 -30.33 -4.33
N THR A 90 10.38 -30.40 -3.00
CA THR A 90 11.01 -31.41 -2.14
C THR A 90 10.23 -32.72 -1.98
N GLN A 91 8.97 -32.83 -2.43
CA GLN A 91 8.17 -34.07 -2.25
C GLN A 91 8.64 -35.26 -3.09
N LYS A 92 9.44 -35.01 -4.13
CA LYS A 92 9.93 -36.05 -5.05
C LYS A 92 11.42 -36.36 -4.88
N LEU A 93 12.08 -35.72 -3.92
CA LEU A 93 13.51 -35.92 -3.68
C LEU A 93 13.69 -37.09 -2.72
N VAL A 94 14.65 -37.95 -3.03
CA VAL A 94 15.14 -38.98 -2.11
C VAL A 94 16.08 -38.30 -1.13
N ILE A 95 15.76 -38.39 0.17
CA ILE A 95 16.60 -37.86 1.23
C ILE A 95 17.58 -38.97 1.62
N HIS A 96 18.87 -38.72 1.45
CA HIS A 96 19.92 -39.70 1.73
C HIS A 96 20.41 -39.66 3.19
N GLU A 97 20.47 -38.47 3.79
CA GLU A 97 20.85 -38.28 5.19
C GLU A 97 20.03 -37.15 5.84
N ASP A 98 19.62 -37.37 7.09
CA ASP A 98 19.00 -36.37 7.95
C ASP A 98 19.88 -36.11 9.18
N LYS A 99 20.21 -34.84 9.45
CA LYS A 99 21.02 -34.43 10.61
C LYS A 99 20.39 -33.27 11.35
N VAL A 100 20.25 -33.41 12.68
CA VAL A 100 19.80 -32.32 13.55
C VAL A 100 20.99 -31.42 13.87
N ILE A 101 20.97 -30.20 13.33
CA ILE A 101 22.01 -29.20 13.58
C ILE A 101 21.69 -28.45 14.87
N LYS A 102 22.62 -28.52 15.83
CA LYS A 102 22.55 -27.71 17.05
C LYS A 102 23.07 -26.30 16.77
N PRO A 103 22.57 -25.28 17.46
CA PRO A 103 23.13 -23.94 17.35
C PRO A 103 24.59 -23.94 17.85
N ASP A 104 25.48 -23.28 17.12
CA ASP A 104 26.90 -23.12 17.50
C ASP A 104 27.06 -22.20 18.72
N VAL A 105 26.09 -21.31 18.95
CA VAL A 105 26.09 -20.32 20.03
C VAL A 105 25.22 -20.80 21.19
N PRO A 106 25.64 -20.62 22.46
CA PRO A 106 24.79 -20.94 23.60
C PRO A 106 23.48 -20.14 23.56
N VAL A 107 22.38 -20.83 23.87
CA VAL A 107 21.04 -20.24 23.83
C VAL A 107 20.92 -19.15 24.92
N PRO A 108 20.55 -17.90 24.58
CA PRO A 108 20.43 -16.83 25.55
C PRO A 108 19.39 -17.13 26.65
N PRO A 109 19.61 -16.66 27.89
CA PRO A 109 18.66 -16.86 28.99
C PRO A 109 17.30 -16.21 28.67
N GLY A 110 16.21 -16.93 28.93
CA GLY A 110 14.84 -16.51 28.60
C GLY A 110 14.33 -16.97 27.22
N SER A 111 15.14 -17.65 26.43
CA SER A 111 14.71 -18.24 25.16
C SER A 111 13.83 -19.48 25.36
N ARG A 112 12.75 -19.60 24.59
CA ARG A 112 11.87 -20.78 24.57
C ARG A 112 12.03 -21.56 23.27
N PHE A 113 12.07 -22.88 23.37
CA PHE A 113 12.06 -23.77 22.21
C PHE A 113 10.76 -23.62 21.41
N LYS A 114 10.87 -23.25 20.13
CA LYS A 114 9.74 -23.05 19.22
C LYS A 114 9.47 -24.25 18.31
N GLY A 115 10.46 -25.14 18.12
CA GLY A 115 10.41 -26.26 17.19
C GLY A 115 11.60 -26.28 16.23
N TYR A 116 11.62 -27.28 15.36
CA TYR A 116 12.61 -27.42 14.29
C TYR A 116 12.18 -26.66 13.03
N ARG A 117 13.16 -26.18 12.27
CA ARG A 117 12.96 -25.65 10.93
C ARG A 117 13.71 -26.53 9.94
N ASP A 118 12.95 -27.36 9.24
CA ASP A 118 13.53 -28.27 8.25
C ASP A 118 13.98 -27.50 7.01
N PHE A 119 15.16 -27.84 6.50
CA PHE A 119 15.67 -27.36 5.23
C PHE A 119 16.37 -28.53 4.51
N VAL A 120 16.20 -28.59 3.19
CA VAL A 120 16.81 -29.64 2.36
C VAL A 120 17.93 -29.01 1.56
N VAL A 121 19.11 -29.61 1.60
CA VAL A 121 20.27 -29.23 0.80
C VAL A 121 20.49 -30.30 -0.28
N GLN A 122 20.76 -29.87 -1.50
CA GLN A 122 21.06 -30.74 -2.63
C GLN A 122 22.55 -30.61 -2.99
N ASP A 123 23.07 -31.59 -3.74
CA ASP A 123 24.46 -31.60 -4.24
C ASP A 123 25.54 -31.58 -3.14
N LEU A 124 25.24 -32.21 -2.00
CA LEU A 124 26.24 -32.44 -0.95
C LEU A 124 27.00 -33.74 -1.21
N ASN A 125 28.31 -33.62 -1.43
CA ASN A 125 29.22 -34.75 -1.45
C ASN A 125 29.72 -35.03 -0.02
N ILE A 126 29.20 -36.08 0.60
CA ILE A 126 29.63 -36.53 1.92
C ILE A 126 30.72 -37.59 1.70
N GLY A 127 31.97 -37.20 1.91
CA GLY A 127 33.13 -38.10 1.88
C GLY A 127 33.68 -38.34 3.29
N THR A 128 34.39 -39.46 3.47
CA THR A 128 35.20 -39.68 4.67
C THR A 128 36.42 -38.75 4.62
N HIS A 129 36.68 -38.03 5.70
CA HIS A 129 37.94 -37.29 5.90
C HIS A 129 39.12 -38.24 6.09
#